data_AF-A0A9N9X3J4-F1
#
_entry.id   AF-A0A9N9X3J4-F1
#
_cell.length_a   1.000
_cell.length_b   1.000
_cell.length_c   1.000
_cell.angle_alpha   90.00
_cell.angle_beta   90.00
_cell.angle_gamma   90.00
#
_symmetry.space_group_name_H-M   'P 1'
#
loop_
_entity.id
_entity.type
_entity.pdbx_description
1 polymer ?
#
loop_
_entity_poly.entity_id
_entity_poly.type
_entity_poly.pdbx_seq_one_letter_code
_entity_poly.pdbx_strand_id
1 'polypeptide(L)'
;MTIEICKLLYMDTDSFIYELKCNDVYAEMIKTDISRFDTSEYVVDNNYLIPQANEKKLGFLKDEANEKIVTHFVGLRSKMYTNKVQGGKVVKKSKGVKTNFVKNKIGFEDYLACLKEF
;
A
#
# COMPACT_ATOMS: atom_id res chain seq x y z
N MET A 1 21.73 0.71 9.45
CA MET A 1 20.72 -0.36 9.53
C MET A 1 19.84 -0.12 8.32
N THR A 2 19.80 -1.08 7.41
CA THR A 2 19.45 -0.85 6.01
C THR A 2 18.40 -1.87 5.62
N ILE A 3 17.45 -1.47 4.76
CA ILE A 3 16.46 -2.35 4.16
C ILE A 3 17.17 -3.59 3.61
N GLU A 4 16.84 -4.77 4.17
CA GLU A 4 17.48 -6.03 3.80
C GLU A 4 16.91 -6.58 2.50
N ILE A 5 15.60 -6.43 2.31
CA ILE A 5 14.89 -6.88 1.11
C ILE A 5 13.93 -5.78 0.69
N CYS A 6 13.97 -5.43 -0.60
CA CYS A 6 12.98 -4.60 -1.27
C CYS A 6 12.56 -5.30 -2.56
N LYS A 7 11.39 -5.93 -2.55
CA LYS A 7 10.87 -6.70 -3.70
C LYS A 7 9.58 -6.09 -4.20
N LEU A 8 9.57 -5.69 -5.47
CA LEU A 8 8.35 -5.21 -6.13
C LEU A 8 7.39 -6.38 -6.35
N LEU A 9 6.20 -6.31 -5.75
CA LEU A 9 5.14 -7.30 -5.91
C LEU A 9 4.17 -6.95 -7.04
N TYR A 10 3.88 -5.65 -7.21
CA TYR A 10 2.90 -5.18 -8.16
C TYR A 10 3.11 -3.70 -8.52
N MET A 11 2.66 -3.32 -9.73
CA MET A 11 2.72 -1.96 -10.24
C MET A 11 1.45 -1.66 -11.07
N ASP A 12 0.87 -0.48 -10.90
CA ASP A 12 -0.18 0.05 -11.80
C ASP A 12 0.00 1.56 -12.02
N THR A 13 0.40 1.93 -13.24
CA THR A 13 0.68 3.29 -13.71
C THR A 13 1.73 4.04 -12.87
N ASP A 14 1.32 4.55 -11.72
CA ASP A 14 2.07 5.39 -10.79
C ASP A 14 2.07 4.85 -9.35
N SER A 15 1.44 3.69 -9.13
CA SER A 15 1.38 2.99 -7.84
C SER A 15 2.28 1.75 -7.82
N PHE A 16 2.93 1.50 -6.69
CA PHE A 16 3.81 0.36 -6.48
C PHE A 16 3.48 -0.32 -5.15
N ILE A 17 3.56 -1.65 -5.12
CA ILE A 17 3.41 -2.45 -3.90
C ILE A 17 4.71 -3.21 -3.70
N TYR A 18 5.36 -2.97 -2.58
CA TYR A 18 6.62 -3.59 -2.21
C TYR A 18 6.45 -4.54 -1.01
N GLU A 19 7.14 -5.67 -1.08
CA GLU A 19 7.49 -6.47 0.09
C GLU A 19 8.83 -5.94 0.62
N LEU A 20 8.83 -5.53 1.88
CA LEU A 20 9.97 -4.95 2.55
C LEU A 20 10.34 -5.81 3.76
N LYS A 21 11.63 -6.13 3.89
CA LYS A 21 12.20 -6.73 5.12
C LYS A 21 13.14 -5.70 5.74
N CYS A 22 12.68 -5.09 6.83
CA CYS A 22 13.38 -4.05 7.58
C CYS A 22 12.83 -3.99 9.01
N ASN A 23 13.49 -3.25 9.89
CA ASN A 23 13.02 -3.07 11.26
C ASN A 23 11.94 -1.99 11.32
N ASP A 24 12.17 -0.87 10.63
CA ASP A 24 11.21 0.24 10.56
C ASP A 24 11.31 0.95 9.20
N VAL A 25 10.34 0.69 8.32
CA VAL A 25 10.28 1.32 6.98
C VAL A 25 10.13 2.84 7.05
N TYR A 26 9.43 3.35 8.07
CA TYR A 26 9.17 4.78 8.19
C TYR A 26 10.45 5.51 8.59
N ALA A 27 11.20 4.95 9.54
CA ALA A 27 12.49 5.49 9.92
C ALA A 27 13.56 5.30 8.83
N GLU A 28 13.66 4.12 8.23
CA GLU A 28 14.74 3.78 7.31
C GLU A 28 14.56 4.39 5.91
N MET A 29 13.32 4.52 5.42
CA MET A 29 13.02 5.00 4.07
C MET A 29 12.41 6.40 4.08
N ILE A 30 11.24 6.56 4.68
CA ILE A 30 10.43 7.78 4.52
C ILE A 30 11.08 8.97 5.23
N LYS A 31 11.56 8.76 6.46
CA LYS A 31 12.19 9.82 7.26
C LYS A 31 13.56 10.21 6.71
N THR A 32 14.35 9.24 6.23
CA THR A 32 15.66 9.49 5.61
C THR A 32 15.53 10.30 4.33
N ASP A 33 14.54 9.99 3.48
CA ASP A 33 14.33 10.60 2.17
C ASP A 33 13.06 11.46 2.10
N ILE A 34 12.73 12.19 3.18
CA ILE A 34 11.45 12.92 3.29
C ILE A 34 11.20 13.93 2.16
N SER A 35 12.28 14.43 1.53
CA SER A 35 12.22 15.31 0.36
C SER A 35 11.64 14.64 -0.89
N ARG A 36 11.46 13.31 -0.89
CA ARG A 36 10.89 12.52 -2.00
C ARG A 36 9.47 12.05 -1.72
N PHE A 37 8.97 12.22 -0.50
CA PHE A 37 7.66 11.73 -0.08
C PHE A 37 6.66 12.85 0.19
N ASP A 38 5.39 12.59 -0.15
CA ASP A 38 4.24 13.35 0.32
C ASP A 38 3.72 12.68 1.60
N THR A 39 3.90 13.37 2.72
CA THR A 39 3.50 12.93 4.06
C THR A 39 2.39 13.84 4.62
N SER A 40 1.74 14.65 3.78
CA SER A 40 0.76 15.63 4.26
C SER A 40 -0.46 15.00 4.94
N GLU A 41 -0.77 13.75 4.59
CA GLU A 41 -1.90 13.00 5.17
C GLU A 41 -1.56 12.26 6.46
N TYR A 42 -0.31 12.36 6.93
CA TYR A 42 0.10 11.75 8.19
C TYR A 42 -0.57 12.48 9.36
N VAL A 43 -0.76 11.80 10.49
CA VAL A 43 -1.25 12.43 11.72
C VAL A 43 -0.14 13.32 12.29
N VAL A 44 -0.49 14.51 12.79
CA VAL A 44 0.48 15.50 13.32
C VAL A 44 1.40 14.89 14.39
N ASP A 45 0.85 14.03 15.25
CA ASP A 45 1.57 13.30 16.29
C ASP A 45 1.66 11.80 15.98
N ASN A 46 2.06 11.45 14.76
CA ASN A 46 2.25 10.05 14.37
C ASN A 46 3.39 9.38 15.16
N ASN A 47 3.29 8.05 15.28
CA ASN A 47 4.25 7.24 16.05
C ASN A 47 5.68 7.28 15.50
N TYR A 48 5.89 7.77 14.28
CA TYR A 48 7.19 7.79 13.59
C TYR A 48 7.89 9.16 13.66
N LEU A 49 7.22 10.17 14.24
CA LEU A 49 7.69 11.55 14.32
C LEU A 49 8.07 12.10 12.93
N ILE A 50 7.25 11.79 11.92
CA ILE A 50 7.43 12.28 10.55
C ILE A 50 6.58 13.55 10.37
N PRO A 51 7.17 14.70 10.00
CA PRO A 51 6.39 15.91 9.79
C PRO A 51 5.52 15.80 8.54
N GLN A 52 4.39 16.49 8.53
CA GLN A 52 3.54 16.66 7.35
C GLN A 52 4.26 17.57 6.33
N ALA A 53 4.49 17.06 5.12
CA ALA A 53 5.17 17.79 4.06
C ALA A 53 4.60 17.46 2.68
N ASN A 54 4.83 18.37 1.73
CA ASN A 54 4.64 18.17 0.28
C ASN A 54 3.20 17.94 -0.22
N GLU A 55 2.18 18.43 0.51
CA GLU A 55 0.77 18.26 0.15
C GLU A 55 0.48 18.51 -1.34
N LYS A 56 0.05 17.45 -2.05
CA LYS A 56 -0.40 17.50 -3.45
C LYS A 56 0.63 18.08 -4.42
N LYS A 57 1.92 18.06 -4.07
CA LYS A 57 2.98 18.46 -4.99
C LYS A 57 3.24 17.34 -5.99
N LEU A 58 3.38 17.71 -7.26
CA LEU A 58 3.66 16.75 -8.33
C LEU A 58 5.09 16.19 -8.17
N GLY A 59 5.24 14.89 -8.40
CA GLY A 59 6.53 14.19 -8.39
C GLY A 59 6.96 13.62 -7.03
N PHE A 60 6.12 13.73 -6.00
CA PHE A 60 6.37 13.14 -4.68
C PHE A 60 5.67 11.78 -4.54
N LEU A 61 6.34 10.84 -3.89
CA LEU A 61 5.78 9.51 -3.61
C LEU A 61 4.87 9.60 -2.39
N LYS A 62 3.63 9.14 -2.51
CA LYS A 62 2.70 9.10 -1.40
C LYS A 62 2.65 7.70 -0.80
N ASP A 63 2.66 7.62 0.54
CA ASP A 63 2.26 6.39 1.24
C ASP A 63 0.73 6.28 1.22
N GLU A 64 0.19 5.40 0.37
CA GLU A 64 -1.26 5.20 0.26
C GLU A 64 -1.91 4.56 1.49
N ALA A 65 -1.12 3.91 2.34
CA ALA A 65 -1.62 3.22 3.52
C ALA A 65 -1.65 4.12 4.77
N ASN A 66 -1.13 5.35 4.68
CA ASN A 66 -1.13 6.39 5.72
C ASN A 66 -0.75 5.81 7.09
N GLU A 67 0.54 5.47 7.25
CA GLU A 67 1.13 4.96 8.52
C GLU A 67 0.73 3.53 8.91
N LYS A 68 -0.08 2.86 8.09
CA LYS A 68 -0.52 1.49 8.34
C LYS A 68 0.18 0.50 7.43
N ILE A 69 0.62 -0.61 8.00
CA ILE A 69 1.28 -1.66 7.23
C ILE A 69 0.26 -2.46 6.40
N VAL A 70 0.59 -2.68 5.12
CA VAL A 70 -0.09 -3.67 4.29
C VAL A 70 0.35 -5.06 4.75
N THR A 71 -0.57 -5.80 5.37
CA THR A 71 -0.30 -7.11 5.97
C THR A 71 -0.40 -8.25 4.98
N HIS A 72 -1.29 -8.13 4.00
CA HIS A 72 -1.51 -9.15 2.98
C HIS A 72 -1.78 -8.47 1.64
N PHE A 73 -1.22 -9.04 0.59
CA PHE A 73 -1.45 -8.64 -0.79
C PHE A 73 -1.71 -9.87 -1.65
N VAL A 74 -2.72 -9.79 -2.51
CA VAL A 74 -3.03 -10.83 -3.51
C VAL A 74 -3.22 -10.13 -4.85
N GLY A 75 -2.31 -10.38 -5.78
CA GLY A 75 -2.41 -9.93 -7.17
C GLY A 75 -2.76 -11.09 -8.09
N LEU A 76 -3.88 -10.99 -8.82
CA LEU A 76 -4.31 -12.04 -9.75
C LEU A 76 -3.95 -11.69 -11.19
N ARG A 77 -4.17 -10.43 -11.59
CA ARG A 77 -3.80 -9.90 -12.91
C ARG A 77 -3.69 -8.39 -12.85
N SER A 78 -3.28 -7.78 -13.96
CA SER A 78 -3.31 -6.32 -14.11
C SER A 78 -4.68 -5.73 -13.75
N LYS A 79 -4.68 -4.77 -12.83
CA LYS A 79 -5.85 -4.05 -12.29
C LYS A 79 -6.87 -4.97 -11.58
N MET A 80 -6.40 -6.12 -11.08
CA MET A 80 -7.18 -7.04 -10.28
C MET A 80 -6.35 -7.57 -9.11
N TYR A 81 -6.57 -6.97 -7.94
CA TYR A 81 -5.82 -7.25 -6.73
C TYR A 81 -6.63 -6.90 -5.49
N THR A 82 -6.19 -7.41 -4.34
CA THR A 82 -6.73 -7.05 -3.03
C THR A 82 -5.62 -6.96 -2.00
N ASN A 83 -5.80 -6.09 -1.01
CA ASN A 83 -4.87 -5.97 0.11
C ASN A 83 -5.58 -5.66 1.44
N LYS A 84 -5.01 -6.22 2.51
CA LYS A 84 -5.42 -5.97 3.91
C LYS A 84 -4.42 -5.01 4.53
N VAL A 85 -4.92 -3.91 5.08
CA VAL A 85 -4.13 -2.93 5.83
C VAL A 85 -4.42 -3.12 7.32
N GLN A 86 -3.40 -3.00 8.17
CA GLN A 86 -3.53 -3.13 9.62
C GLN A 86 -4.57 -2.12 10.17
N GLY A 87 -5.60 -2.61 10.85
CA GLY A 87 -6.68 -1.76 11.37
C GLY A 87 -7.39 -0.94 10.28
N GLY A 88 -7.36 -1.41 9.03
CA GLY A 88 -7.90 -0.74 7.85
C GLY A 88 -8.97 -1.54 7.14
N LYS A 89 -9.61 -0.92 6.15
CA LYS A 89 -10.55 -1.60 5.26
C LYS A 89 -9.77 -2.40 4.21
N VAL A 90 -10.33 -3.52 3.80
CA VAL A 90 -9.81 -4.28 2.65
C VAL A 90 -9.99 -3.44 1.38
N VAL A 91 -8.91 -3.24 0.65
CA VAL A 91 -8.94 -2.62 -0.67
C VAL A 91 -9.14 -3.72 -1.69
N LYS A 92 -10.14 -3.56 -2.57
CA LYS A 92 -10.49 -4.51 -3.62
C LYS A 92 -10.50 -3.81 -4.97
N LYS A 93 -9.74 -4.32 -5.93
CA LYS A 93 -9.72 -3.85 -7.31
C LYS A 93 -10.01 -5.04 -8.23
N SER A 94 -10.97 -4.85 -9.13
CA SER A 94 -11.33 -5.81 -10.17
C SER A 94 -11.83 -5.07 -11.40
N LYS A 95 -10.91 -4.60 -12.25
CA LYS A 95 -11.29 -3.90 -13.47
C LYS A 95 -12.18 -4.79 -14.36
N GLY A 96 -13.24 -4.21 -14.89
CA GLY A 96 -14.25 -4.89 -15.70
C GLY A 96 -15.43 -5.45 -14.90
N VAL A 97 -15.37 -5.45 -13.57
CA VAL A 97 -16.48 -5.87 -12.70
C VAL A 97 -17.17 -4.65 -12.12
N LYS A 98 -18.52 -4.68 -12.03
CA LYS A 98 -19.30 -3.59 -11.44
C LYS A 98 -18.85 -3.30 -10.01
N THR A 99 -18.51 -2.05 -9.70
CA THR A 99 -17.99 -1.63 -8.37
C THR A 99 -18.91 -2.04 -7.22
N ASN A 100 -20.23 -1.94 -7.40
CA ASN A 100 -21.19 -2.35 -6.36
C ASN A 100 -21.13 -3.86 -6.07
N PHE A 101 -20.89 -4.68 -7.10
CA PHE A 101 -20.72 -6.11 -6.93
C PHE A 101 -19.40 -6.41 -6.20
N VAL A 102 -18.29 -5.81 -6.62
CA VAL A 102 -16.99 -5.97 -5.94
C VAL A 102 -17.09 -5.57 -4.46
N LYS A 103 -17.77 -4.46 -4.16
CA LYS A 103 -17.92 -3.96 -2.79
C LYS A 103 -18.71 -4.92 -1.90
N ASN A 104 -19.82 -5.46 -2.39
CA ASN A 104 -20.81 -6.16 -1.56
C ASN A 104 -20.76 -7.69 -1.68
N LYS A 105 -20.16 -8.24 -2.73
CA LYS A 105 -20.22 -9.69 -3.06
C LYS A 105 -18.86 -10.37 -3.13
N ILE A 106 -17.77 -9.62 -3.33
CA ILE A 106 -16.42 -10.19 -3.38
C ILE A 106 -15.68 -9.83 -2.09
N GLY A 107 -15.20 -10.83 -1.36
CA GLY A 107 -14.36 -10.72 -0.17
C GLY A 107 -12.88 -10.89 -0.49
N PHE A 108 -12.01 -10.69 0.51
CA PHE A 108 -10.57 -10.98 0.37
C PHE A 108 -10.33 -12.46 0.07
N GLU A 109 -11.05 -13.35 0.75
CA GLU A 109 -10.87 -14.80 0.63
C GLU A 109 -11.20 -15.31 -0.78
N ASP A 110 -12.09 -14.66 -1.52
CA ASP A 110 -12.38 -15.02 -2.92
C ASP A 110 -11.15 -14.82 -3.82
N TYR A 111 -10.37 -13.75 -3.61
CA TYR A 111 -9.12 -13.55 -4.35
C TYR A 111 -8.07 -14.60 -3.94
N LEU A 112 -8.00 -14.93 -2.64
CA LEU A 112 -7.05 -15.91 -2.14
C LEU A 112 -7.37 -17.33 -2.62
N ALA A 113 -8.65 -17.70 -2.65
CA ALA A 113 -9.15 -18.95 -3.20
C ALA A 113 -8.79 -19.04 -4.69
N CYS A 114 -9.08 -17.99 -5.47
CA CYS A 114 -8.68 -17.90 -6.87
C CYS A 114 -7.17 -18.09 -7.04
N LEU A 115 -6.33 -17.45 -6.22
CA LEU A 115 -4.87 -17.63 -6.33
C LEU A 115 -4.41 -19.07 -6.03
N LYS A 116 -5.11 -19.80 -5.16
CA LYS A 116 -4.72 -21.15 -4.70
C LYS A 116 -5.27 -22.28 -5.57
N GLU A 117 -6.37 -22.04 -6.27
CA GLU A 117 -7.03 -23.03 -7.13
C GLU A 117 -6.36 -23.15 -8.52
N PHE A 118 -5.46 -22.23 -8.87
CA PHE A 118 -4.58 -22.29 -10.04
C PHE A 118 -3.14 -22.64 -9.64
#